data_AF-A0A6I4R935-F1
#
_entry.id   AF-A0A6I4R935-F1
#
_cell.length_a   1.000
_cell.length_b   1.000
_cell.length_c   1.000
_cell.angle_alpha   90.00
_cell.angle_beta   90.00
_cell.angle_gamma   90.00
#
_symmetry.space_group_name_H-M   'P 1'
#
loop_
_entity.id
_entity.type
_entity.pdbx_description
1 polymer ?
#
loop_
_entity_poly.entity_id
_entity_poly.type
_entity_poly.pdbx_seq_one_letter_code
_entity_poly.pdbx_strand_id
1 'polypeptide(L)' 'MKHWILALFCTLGLAGCSSEYIITTTDGQLLTSDGKPELDRDTGMIEFEDSEGRKQQIPQANVKQMMER' A
#
# COMPACT_ATOMS: atom_id res chain seq x y z
N MET A 1 -6.93 -6.23 -45.48
CA MET A 1 -5.87 -5.43 -44.84
C MET A 1 -6.49 -4.32 -43.96
N LYS A 2 -7.18 -4.66 -42.86
CA LYS A 2 -7.86 -3.64 -42.02
C LYS A 2 -8.09 -4.04 -40.55
N HIS A 3 -7.80 -5.29 -40.16
CA HIS A 3 -8.10 -5.78 -38.82
C HIS A 3 -6.91 -5.73 -37.84
N TRP A 4 -5.73 -5.30 -38.31
CA TRP A 4 -4.49 -5.35 -37.52
C TRP A 4 -4.23 -4.10 -36.66
N ILE A 5 -5.15 -3.12 -36.66
CA ILE A 5 -4.98 -1.85 -35.92
C ILE A 5 -5.79 -1.84 -34.61
N LEU A 6 -6.76 -2.74 -34.44
CA LEU A 6 -7.68 -2.67 -33.28
C LEU A 6 -7.12 -3.29 -31.99
N ALA A 7 -5.99 -4.00 -32.04
CA ALA A 7 -5.45 -4.72 -30.88
C ALA A 7 -4.48 -3.89 -30.01
N LEU A 8 -4.10 -2.68 -30.44
CA LEU A 8 -3.04 -1.91 -29.77
C LEU A 8 -3.55 -0.95 -28.68
N PHE A 9 -4.86 -0.80 -28.50
CA PHE A 9 -5.43 0.29 -27.68
C PHE A 9 -5.81 -0.09 -26.24
N CYS A 10 -5.63 -1.34 -25.81
CA CYS A 10 -6.05 -1.82 -24.49
C CYS A 10 -4.94 -1.84 -23.42
N THR A 11 -3.77 -1.25 -23.64
CA THR A 11 -2.66 -1.28 -22.68
C THR A 11 -2.52 -0.03 -21.80
N LEU A 12 -3.36 0.98 -21.99
CA LEU A 12 -3.34 2.23 -21.22
C LEU A 12 -4.48 2.23 -20.20
N GLY A 13 -4.21 1.90 -18.94
CA GLY A 13 -5.23 2.13 -17.91
C GLY A 13 -5.12 1.42 -16.57
N LEU A 14 -4.09 0.62 -16.27
CA LEU A 14 -3.85 0.22 -14.88
C LEU A 14 -3.07 1.32 -14.15
N ALA A 15 -3.65 2.53 -14.09
CA ALA A 15 -3.33 3.41 -12.98
C ALA A 15 -4.04 2.79 -11.77
N GLY A 16 -3.34 1.86 -11.09
CA GLY A 16 -3.78 1.40 -9.79
C GLY A 16 -3.79 2.60 -8.86
N CYS A 17 -4.97 3.14 -8.58
CA CYS A 17 -5.16 4.05 -7.45
C CYS A 17 -5.01 3.22 -6.17
N SER A 18 -3.79 2.79 -5.85
CA SER A 18 -3.49 2.29 -4.51
C SER A 18 -3.43 3.52 -3.61
N SER A 19 -4.28 3.56 -2.59
CA SER A 19 -4.21 4.58 -1.55
C SER A 19 -2.92 4.35 -0.76
N GLU A 20 -1.93 5.21 -0.92
CA GLU A 20 -0.69 5.16 -0.15
C GLU A 20 -0.94 5.72 1.25
N TYR A 21 -0.43 5.07 2.29
CA TYR A 21 -0.53 5.53 3.68
C TYR A 21 0.84 5.78 4.27
N ILE A 22 0.96 6.85 5.04
CA ILE A 22 2.13 7.17 5.84
C ILE A 22 1.84 6.78 7.29
N ILE A 23 2.63 5.86 7.83
CA ILE A 23 2.60 5.44 9.23
C ILE A 23 3.74 6.14 9.96
N THR A 24 3.39 7.03 10.89
CA THR A 24 4.35 7.64 11.80
C THR A 24 4.48 6.77 13.04
N THR A 25 5.69 6.32 13.34
CA THR A 25 5.96 5.50 14.52
C THR A 25 6.27 6.36 15.74
N THR A 26 6.19 5.78 16.94
CA THR A 26 6.46 6.48 18.21
C THR A 26 7.91 6.93 18.35
N ASP A 27 8.84 6.23 17.71
CA ASP A 27 10.27 6.59 17.65
C ASP A 27 10.59 7.61 16.53
N GLY A 28 9.58 8.06 15.79
CA GLY A 28 9.72 9.14 14.80
C GLY A 28 10.07 8.69 13.38
N GLN A 29 10.03 7.39 13.10
CA GLN A 29 10.17 6.87 11.74
C GLN A 29 8.89 7.11 10.95
N LEU A 30 9.04 7.28 9.65
CA LEU A 30 7.93 7.37 8.69
C LEU A 30 8.02 6.14 7.80
N LEU A 31 6.99 5.30 7.86
CA LEU A 31 6.86 4.11 7.03
C LEU A 31 5.79 4.38 5.97
N THR A 32 6.06 3.96 4.74
CA THR A 32 5.10 4.05 3.65
C THR A 32 4.44 2.69 3.45
N SER A 33 3.12 2.70 3.34
CA SER A 33 2.29 1.54 3.07
C SER A 33 1.60 1.68 1.72
N ASP A 34 1.69 0.66 0.87
CA ASP A 34 0.84 0.51 -0.30
C ASP A 34 -0.50 -0.08 0.15
N GLY A 35 -1.56 0.72 0.09
CA GLY A 35 -2.85 0.37 0.67
C GLY A 35 -2.95 0.64 2.16
N LYS A 36 -4.15 0.36 2.69
CA LYS A 36 -4.53 0.68 4.07
C LYS A 36 -3.92 -0.34 5.05
N PRO A 37 -3.18 0.09 6.08
CA PRO A 37 -2.72 -0.79 7.15
C PRO A 37 -3.90 -1.42 7.91
N GLU A 38 -3.81 -2.70 8.21
CA GLU A 38 -4.85 -3.45 8.92
C GLU A 38 -4.35 -4.07 10.21
N LEU A 39 -5.22 -4.23 11.21
CA LEU A 39 -4.88 -4.94 12.44
C LEU A 39 -5.05 -6.44 12.22
N ASP A 40 -3.96 -7.18 12.27
CA ASP A 40 -3.96 -8.63 12.37
C ASP A 40 -4.49 -9.03 13.75
N ARG A 41 -5.62 -9.74 13.76
CA ARG A 41 -6.32 -10.15 14.98
C ARG A 41 -5.66 -11.34 15.66
N ASP A 42 -4.86 -12.11 14.93
CA ASP A 42 -4.18 -13.29 15.44
C ASP A 42 -2.91 -12.89 16.20
N THR A 43 -2.18 -11.90 15.68
CA THR A 43 -0.94 -11.40 16.29
C THR A 43 -1.12 -10.13 17.13
N GLY A 44 -2.19 -9.36 16.90
CA GLY A 44 -2.38 -8.03 17.51
C GLY A 44 -1.47 -6.95 16.92
N MET A 45 -0.87 -7.21 15.76
CA MET A 45 0.07 -6.33 15.08
C MET A 45 -0.63 -5.62 13.91
N ILE A 46 -0.17 -4.42 13.56
CA ILE A 46 -0.58 -3.76 12.33
C ILE A 46 0.22 -4.37 11.18
N GLU A 47 -0.47 -5.02 10.24
CA GLU A 47 0.09 -5.50 8.98
C GLU A 47 -0.08 -4.42 7.90
N PHE A 48 0.98 -4.20 7.12
CA PHE A 48 0.98 -3.28 5.99
C PHE A 48 1.94 -3.76 4.90
N GLU A 49 1.72 -3.34 3.66
CA GLU A 49 2.61 -3.67 2.54
C GLU A 49 3.55 -2.50 2.27
N ASP A 50 4.86 -2.72 2.27
CA ASP A 50 5.83 -1.66 1.96
C ASP A 50 5.86 -1.33 0.46
N SER A 51 6.55 -0.25 0.07
CA SER A 51 6.67 0.16 -1.33
C SER A 51 7.40 -0.86 -2.23
N GLU A 52 8.04 -1.88 -1.65
CA GLU A 52 8.66 -2.98 -2.38
C GLU A 52 7.70 -4.18 -2.56
N GLY A 53 6.46 -4.07 -2.09
CA GLY A 53 5.44 -5.12 -2.15
C GLY A 53 5.62 -6.20 -1.08
N ARG A 54 6.35 -5.91 0.01
CA ARG A 54 6.57 -6.87 1.09
C ARG A 54 5.64 -6.58 2.26
N LYS A 55 5.04 -7.64 2.78
CA LYS A 55 4.25 -7.60 4.02
C LYS A 55 5.16 -7.35 5.22
N GLN A 56 4.87 -6.29 5.96
CA GLN A 56 5.53 -5.90 7.19
C GLN A 56 4.52 -5.90 8.34
N GLN A 57 5.02 -6.04 9.56
CA GLN A 57 4.19 -5.98 10.77
C GLN A 57 4.84 -5.08 11.82
N ILE A 58 4.04 -4.25 12.46
CA ILE A 58 4.47 -3.35 13.55
C ILE A 58 3.48 -3.42 14.72
N PRO A 59 3.93 -3.40 15.99
CA PRO A 59 3.01 -3.34 17.12
C PRO A 59 2.12 -2.10 17.03
N GLN A 60 0.82 -2.25 17.31
CA GLN A 60 -0.10 -1.11 17.36
C GLN A 60 0.38 -0.02 18.34
N ALA A 61 1.02 -0.42 19.44
CA ALA A 61 1.59 0.49 20.44
C ALA A 61 2.72 1.39 19.89
N ASN A 62 3.39 0.96 18.81
CA ASN A 62 4.46 1.71 18.18
C ASN A 62 3.94 2.65 17.08
N VAL A 63 2.64 2.62 16.77
CA VAL A 63 2.04 3.53 15.80
C VAL A 63 1.57 4.79 16.52
N LYS A 64 2.12 5.93 16.11
CA LYS A 64 1.71 7.25 16.61
C LYS A 64 0.57 7.83 15.79
N GLN A 65 0.65 7.71 14.46
CA GLN A 65 -0.35 8.26 13.54
C GLN A 65 -0.32 7.52 12.21
N MET A 66 -1.46 7.44 11.53
CA MET A 66 -1.58 6.98 10.14
C MET A 66 -2.27 8.06 9.33
N MET A 67 -1.73 8.39 8.16
CA MET A 67 -2.29 9.39 7.25
C MET A 67 -2.38 8.80 5.85
N GLU A 68 -3.52 8.98 5.19
CA GLU A 68 -3.64 8.71 3.76
C GLU A 68 -2.94 9.83 2.98
N ARG A 69 -2.24 9.46 1.91
CA ARG A 69 -1.48 10.37 1.05
C ARG A 69 -2.35 11.01 -0.03
#